data_AF-A0A926WE61-F1
#
_entry.id   AF-A0A926WE61-F1
#
_cell.length_a   1.000
_cell.length_b   1.000
_cell.length_c   1.000
_cell.angle_alpha   90.00
_cell.angle_beta   90.00
_cell.angle_gamma   90.00
#
_symmetry.space_group_name_H-M   'P 1'
#
loop_
_entity.id
_entity.type
_entity.pdbx_description
1 polymer ?
#
loop_
_entity_poly.entity_id
_entity_poly.type
_entity_poly.pdbx_seq_one_letter_code
_entity_poly.pdbx_strand_id
1 'polypeptide(L)'
;MSLNNFQLNLDKLRPWLTLLAVAWLLASLGLGWLVNSLLIIFGLLLIIPVIAFFGFRWWLQGNLVIDKCPVCGFESTGLNNSQLQCQNCGEKLVVKNSQFSRFAPEGTIDVTAIEVPVKSLEE
;
A
#
# COMPACT_ATOMS: atom_id res chain seq x y z
N MET A 1 2.83 54.53 56.46
CA MET A 1 3.91 53.90 55.67
C MET A 1 3.41 53.71 54.24
N SER A 2 4.23 54.11 53.28
CA SER A 2 3.83 54.66 51.98
C SER A 2 3.30 53.62 50.98
N LEU A 3 2.19 53.96 50.32
CA LEU A 3 1.56 53.25 49.19
C LEU A 3 2.47 53.19 47.94
N ASN A 4 3.58 53.94 47.92
CA ASN A 4 4.48 54.05 46.75
C ASN A 4 5.32 52.78 46.51
N ASN A 5 5.54 51.95 47.55
CA ASN A 5 6.26 50.66 47.39
C ASN A 5 5.41 49.60 46.65
N PHE A 6 4.08 49.75 46.63
CA PHE A 6 3.19 48.81 45.95
C PHE A 6 3.11 49.09 44.43
N GLN A 7 3.16 50.36 44.03
CA GLN A 7 3.18 50.77 42.62
C GLN A 7 4.46 50.31 41.91
N LEU A 8 5.62 50.48 42.54
CA LEU A 8 6.92 50.07 41.97
C LEU A 8 7.04 48.54 41.78
N ASN A 9 6.39 47.74 42.64
CA ASN A 9 6.35 46.28 42.46
C ASN A 9 5.38 45.86 41.35
N LEU A 10 4.24 46.53 41.20
CA LEU A 10 3.28 46.24 40.14
C LEU A 10 3.83 46.51 38.74
N ASP A 11 4.58 47.61 38.54
CA ASP A 11 5.19 47.92 37.24
C ASP A 11 6.25 46.90 36.81
N LYS A 12 6.98 46.32 37.78
CA LYS A 12 7.96 45.26 37.53
C LYS A 12 7.31 43.88 37.33
N LEU A 13 6.16 43.63 37.95
CA LEU A 13 5.39 42.37 37.85
C LEU A 13 4.51 42.31 36.60
N ARG A 14 4.00 43.45 36.12
CA ARG A 14 3.10 43.56 34.96
C ARG A 14 3.63 42.86 33.70
N PRO A 15 4.87 43.06 33.23
CA PRO A 15 5.38 42.36 32.03
C PRO A 15 5.47 40.84 32.23
N TRP A 16 5.81 40.39 33.44
CA TRP A 16 5.88 38.97 33.77
C TRP A 16 4.49 38.33 33.81
N LEU A 17 3.50 39.04 34.36
CA LEU A 17 2.11 38.63 34.38
C LEU A 17 1.52 38.57 32.96
N THR A 18 1.86 39.52 32.09
CA THR A 18 1.41 39.50 30.69
C THR A 18 2.05 38.36 29.91
N LEU A 19 3.33 38.04 30.14
CA LEU A 19 3.99 36.89 29.52
C LEU A 19 3.33 35.57 29.93
N LEU A 20 3.03 35.42 31.23
CA LEU A 20 2.31 34.26 31.74
C LEU A 20 0.90 34.16 31.14
N ALA A 21 0.17 35.27 31.07
CA ALA A 21 -1.17 35.30 30.48
C ALA A 21 -1.17 34.97 28.99
N VAL A 22 -0.19 35.48 28.23
CA VAL A 22 -0.03 35.18 26.80
C VAL A 22 0.39 33.73 26.59
N ALA A 23 1.35 33.22 27.36
CA ALA A 23 1.76 31.82 27.30
C ALA A 23 0.60 30.88 27.66
N TRP A 24 -0.21 31.25 28.66
CA TRP A 24 -1.40 30.50 29.05
C TRP A 24 -2.46 30.50 27.95
N LEU A 25 -2.71 31.65 27.32
CA LEU A 25 -3.62 31.74 26.18
C LEU A 25 -3.12 30.89 25.01
N LEU A 26 -1.86 31.01 24.62
CA LEU A 26 -1.26 30.20 23.55
C LEU A 26 -1.31 28.71 23.87
N ALA A 27 -1.02 28.32 25.12
CA ALA A 27 -1.14 26.94 25.58
C ALA A 27 -2.60 26.46 25.50
N SER A 28 -3.58 27.25 25.93
CA SER A 28 -5.00 26.89 25.87
C SER A 28 -5.53 26.75 24.44
N LEU A 29 -5.05 27.60 23.52
CA LEU A 29 -5.43 27.59 22.10
C LEU A 29 -4.73 26.45 21.34
N GLY A 30 -3.48 26.13 21.70
CA GLY A 30 -2.66 25.10 21.05
C GLY A 30 -2.85 23.69 21.60
N LEU A 31 -3.15 23.52 22.89
CA LEU A 31 -3.32 22.19 23.51
C LEU A 31 -4.49 21.42 22.88
N GLY A 32 -5.60 22.10 22.61
CA GLY A 32 -6.77 21.45 22.00
C GLY A 32 -6.45 20.85 20.65
N TRP A 33 -5.68 21.57 19.82
CA TRP A 33 -5.25 21.08 18.51
C TRP A 33 -4.25 19.92 18.64
N LEU A 34 -3.27 20.04 19.54
CA LEU A 34 -2.24 19.01 19.74
C LEU A 34 -2.84 17.70 20.26
N VAL A 35 -3.70 17.77 21.27
CA VAL A 35 -4.36 16.59 21.85
C VAL A 35 -5.31 15.95 20.83
N ASN A 36 -6.09 16.75 20.08
CA ASN A 36 -6.99 16.20 19.07
C ASN A 36 -6.22 15.53 17.92
N SER A 37 -5.12 16.12 17.46
CA SER A 37 -4.23 15.51 16.46
C SER A 37 -3.61 14.20 16.98
N LEU A 38 -3.14 14.19 18.23
CA LEU A 38 -2.60 12.99 18.86
C LEU A 38 -3.66 11.88 18.93
N LEU A 39 -4.89 12.20 19.32
CA LEU A 39 -6.00 11.25 19.33
C LEU A 39 -6.32 10.69 17.93
N ILE A 40 -6.29 11.53 16.89
CA ILE A 40 -6.48 11.10 15.50
C ILE A 40 -5.36 10.15 15.07
N ILE A 41 -4.10 10.48 15.38
CA ILE A 41 -2.94 9.63 15.05
C ILE A 41 -3.06 8.28 15.77
N PHE A 42 -3.40 8.26 17.05
CA PHE A 42 -3.61 7.02 17.79
C PHE A 42 -4.78 6.21 17.22
N GLY A 43 -5.90 6.86 16.91
CA GLY A 43 -7.04 6.20 16.26
C GLY A 43 -6.64 5.59 14.93
N LEU A 44 -5.93 6.34 14.09
CA LEU A 44 -5.43 5.87 12.80
C LEU A 44 -4.42 4.74 12.96
N LEU A 45 -3.52 4.81 13.94
CA LEU A 45 -2.54 3.77 14.24
C LEU A 45 -3.22 2.44 14.64
N LEU A 46 -4.39 2.49 15.27
CA LEU A 46 -5.19 1.31 15.58
C LEU A 46 -6.03 0.82 14.39
N ILE A 47 -6.55 1.74 13.57
CA ILE A 47 -7.44 1.42 12.44
C ILE A 47 -6.67 0.94 11.21
N ILE A 48 -5.52 1.55 10.89
CA ILE A 48 -4.67 1.19 9.75
C ILE A 48 -4.37 -0.32 9.69
N PRO A 49 -3.87 -0.99 10.74
CA PRO A 49 -3.53 -2.40 10.65
C PRO A 49 -4.76 -3.27 10.34
N VAL A 50 -5.94 -2.88 10.84
CA VAL A 50 -7.19 -3.59 10.58
C VAL A 50 -7.56 -3.45 9.11
N ILE A 51 -7.60 -2.21 8.58
CA ILE A 51 -7.92 -1.96 7.17
C ILE A 51 -6.88 -2.61 6.25
N ALA A 52 -5.60 -2.49 6.59
CA ALA A 52 -4.50 -3.08 5.82
C ALA A 52 -4.65 -4.61 5.76
N PHE A 53 -4.97 -5.26 6.87
CA PHE A 53 -5.18 -6.71 6.90
C PHE A 53 -6.35 -7.13 6.00
N PHE A 54 -7.53 -6.52 6.15
CA PHE A 54 -8.69 -6.89 5.35
C PHE A 54 -8.52 -6.54 3.87
N GLY A 55 -7.96 -5.36 3.57
CA GLY A 55 -7.66 -4.94 2.21
C GLY A 55 -6.65 -5.86 1.53
N PHE A 56 -5.57 -6.22 2.23
CA PHE A 56 -4.58 -7.16 1.73
C PHE A 56 -5.16 -8.55 1.50
N ARG A 57 -5.99 -9.06 2.42
CA ARG A 57 -6.67 -10.36 2.25
C ARG A 57 -7.62 -10.37 1.06
N TRP A 58 -8.44 -9.32 0.92
CA TRP A 58 -9.37 -9.19 -0.20
C TRP A 58 -8.61 -9.11 -1.53
N TRP A 59 -7.54 -8.32 -1.57
CA TRP A 59 -6.68 -8.21 -2.75
C TRP A 59 -6.04 -9.55 -3.13
N LEU A 60 -5.50 -10.30 -2.16
CA LEU A 60 -4.94 -11.64 -2.42
C LEU A 60 -5.97 -12.57 -3.04
N GLN A 61 -7.19 -12.64 -2.49
CA GLN A 61 -8.23 -13.53 -3.01
C GLN A 61 -8.61 -13.23 -4.46
N GLY A 62 -8.62 -11.96 -4.87
CA GLY A 62 -8.90 -11.59 -6.26
C GLY A 62 -7.69 -11.69 -7.20
N ASN A 63 -6.47 -11.62 -6.66
CA ASN A 63 -5.24 -11.59 -7.46
C ASN A 63 -4.52 -12.94 -7.52
N LEU A 64 -4.88 -13.91 -6.67
CA LEU A 64 -4.39 -15.29 -6.73
C LEU A 64 -5.06 -16.03 -7.89
N VAL A 65 -4.24 -16.55 -8.79
CA VAL A 65 -4.65 -17.29 -9.98
C VAL A 65 -4.12 -18.71 -9.86
N ILE A 66 -5.00 -19.69 -10.00
CA ILE A 66 -4.66 -21.11 -10.04
C ILE A 66 -4.93 -21.57 -11.47
N ASP A 67 -3.90 -21.95 -12.18
CA ASP A 67 -4.00 -22.40 -13.57
C ASP A 67 -2.93 -23.44 -13.89
N LYS A 68 -3.06 -24.11 -15.03
CA LYS A 68 -2.11 -25.13 -15.50
C LYS A 68 -1.05 -24.52 -16.40
N CYS A 69 0.18 -25.00 -16.28
CA CYS A 69 1.25 -24.62 -17.18
C CYS A 69 0.89 -25.07 -18.62
N PRO A 70 0.91 -24.17 -19.62
CA PRO A 70 0.56 -24.53 -21.00
C PRO A 70 1.59 -25.46 -21.67
N VAL A 71 2.77 -25.65 -21.06
CA VAL A 71 3.84 -26.50 -21.61
C VAL A 71 3.79 -27.91 -21.05
N CYS A 72 3.65 -28.06 -19.72
CA CYS A 72 3.72 -29.37 -19.06
C CYS A 72 2.41 -29.80 -18.38
N GLY A 73 1.38 -28.96 -18.35
CA GLY A 73 0.09 -29.25 -17.72
C GLY A 73 0.09 -29.22 -16.18
N PHE A 74 1.21 -28.88 -15.54
CA PHE A 74 1.32 -28.81 -14.07
C PHE A 74 0.53 -27.63 -13.51
N GLU A 75 -0.32 -27.90 -12.51
CA GLU A 75 -1.11 -26.87 -11.82
C GLU A 75 -0.23 -26.08 -10.86
N SER A 76 -0.22 -24.75 -11.01
CA SER A 76 0.55 -23.88 -10.13
C SER A 76 -0.24 -22.63 -9.76
N THR A 77 0.18 -21.96 -8.69
CA THR A 77 -0.46 -20.73 -8.21
C THR A 77 0.44 -19.55 -8.52
N GLY A 78 -0.15 -18.51 -9.10
CA GLY A 78 0.52 -17.27 -9.45
C GLY A 78 -0.26 -16.05 -9.01
N LEU A 79 0.40 -14.90 -8.96
CA LEU A 79 -0.25 -13.61 -8.79
C LEU A 79 -0.57 -13.02 -10.17
N ASN A 80 -1.77 -12.48 -10.35
CA ASN A 80 -2.12 -11.79 -11.58
C ASN A 80 -1.18 -10.60 -11.84
N ASN A 81 -0.84 -10.35 -13.10
CA ASN A 81 0.15 -9.37 -13.56
C ASN A 81 1.58 -9.63 -13.04
N SER A 82 1.95 -10.88 -12.78
CA SER A 82 3.32 -11.26 -12.41
C SER A 82 3.93 -12.24 -13.42
N GLN A 83 5.26 -12.36 -13.38
CA GLN A 83 6.01 -13.38 -14.10
C GLN A 83 6.47 -14.43 -13.09
N LEU A 84 6.31 -15.70 -13.41
CA LEU A 84 6.71 -16.82 -12.55
C LEU A 84 7.40 -17.91 -13.38
N GLN A 85 8.27 -18.67 -12.73
CA GLN A 85 8.88 -19.85 -13.34
C GLN A 85 8.14 -21.10 -12.87
N CYS A 86 7.74 -21.93 -13.83
CA CYS A 86 7.10 -23.20 -13.53
C CYS A 86 8.07 -24.10 -12.76
N GLN A 87 7.65 -24.60 -11.60
CA GLN A 87 8.49 -25.46 -10.75
C GLN A 87 8.70 -26.87 -11.33
N ASN A 88 7.90 -27.27 -12.34
CA ASN A 88 7.99 -28.59 -12.95
C ASN A 88 8.85 -28.61 -14.23
N CYS A 89 8.67 -27.65 -15.14
CA CYS A 89 9.39 -27.61 -16.43
C CYS A 89 10.41 -26.48 -16.55
N GLY A 90 10.49 -25.55 -15.60
CA GLY A 90 11.41 -24.40 -15.66
C GLY A 90 11.02 -23.30 -16.65
N GLU A 91 9.86 -23.41 -17.31
CA GLU A 91 9.39 -22.42 -18.28
C GLU A 91 9.03 -21.09 -17.62
N LYS A 92 9.31 -19.97 -18.30
CA LYS A 92 8.92 -18.63 -17.86
C LYS A 92 7.48 -18.35 -18.31
N LEU A 93 6.60 -18.20 -17.32
CA LEU A 93 5.19 -17.93 -17.52
C LEU A 93 4.85 -16.49 -17.13
N VAL A 94 3.87 -15.93 -17.81
CA VAL A 94 3.26 -14.64 -17.48
C VAL A 94 1.82 -14.91 -17.07
N VAL A 95 1.41 -14.34 -15.94
CA VAL A 95 0.03 -14.41 -15.47
C VAL A 95 -0.70 -13.14 -15.93
N LYS A 96 -1.59 -13.29 -16.90
CA LYS A 96 -2.45 -12.19 -17.40
C LYS A 96 -3.88 -12.69 -17.52
N ASN A 97 -4.84 -11.82 -17.18
CA ASN A 97 -6.28 -12.14 -17.30
C ASN A 97 -6.69 -13.44 -16.59
N SER A 98 -6.11 -13.70 -15.41
CA SER A 98 -6.37 -14.92 -14.64
C SER A 98 -6.01 -16.24 -15.37
N GLN A 99 -5.06 -16.19 -16.31
CA GLN A 99 -4.56 -17.36 -17.02
C GLN A 99 -3.03 -17.31 -17.15
N PHE A 100 -2.42 -18.49 -17.30
CA PHE A 100 -1.00 -18.64 -17.56
C PHE A 100 -0.72 -18.67 -19.06
N SER A 101 0.09 -17.73 -19.52
CA SER A 101 0.58 -17.68 -20.89
C SER A 101 2.10 -17.77 -20.92
N ARG A 102 2.65 -18.18 -22.07
CA ARG A 102 4.10 -18.16 -22.28
C ARG A 102 4.59 -16.72 -22.31
N PHE A 103 5.81 -16.50 -21.81
CA PHE A 103 6.48 -15.23 -21.99
C PHE A 103 6.83 -15.03 -23.47
N ALA A 104 6.16 -14.10 -24.14
CA ALA A 104 6.47 -13.67 -25.49
C ALA A 104 6.87 -12.18 -25.48
N PRO A 105 8.04 -11.81 -26.00
CA PRO A 105 8.39 -10.42 -26.25
C PRO A 105 7.39 -9.77 -27.22
N GLU A 106 7.14 -8.47 -27.04
CA GLU A 106 6.36 -7.66 -27.99
C GLU A 106 6.86 -7.89 -29.43
N GLY A 107 5.94 -8.22 -30.35
CA GLY A 107 6.27 -8.52 -31.75
C GLY A 107 6.51 -10.00 -32.08
N THR A 108 6.34 -10.93 -31.12
CA THR A 108 6.40 -12.38 -31.38
C THR A 108 4.99 -12.98 -31.44
N ILE A 109 4.72 -13.84 -32.42
CA ILE A 109 3.46 -14.58 -32.57
C ILE A 109 3.72 -16.06 -32.27
N ASP A 110 2.90 -16.67 -31.42
CA ASP A 110 2.97 -18.11 -31.15
C ASP A 110 2.38 -18.88 -32.35
N VAL A 111 3.18 -19.73 -32.99
CA VAL A 111 2.78 -20.48 -34.20
C VAL A 111 2.67 -21.96 -33.84
N THR A 112 1.46 -22.51 -33.96
CA THR A 112 1.25 -23.97 -33.87
C THR A 112 1.45 -24.59 -35.24
N ALA A 113 2.53 -25.35 -35.43
CA ALA A 113 2.74 -26.12 -36.64
C ALA A 113 1.80 -27.33 -36.66
N ILE A 114 1.03 -27.48 -37.75
CA ILE A 114 0.17 -28.63 -37.99
C ILE A 114 0.74 -29.36 -39.20
N GLU A 115 1.05 -30.65 -39.05
CA GLU A 115 1.45 -31.49 -40.16
C GLU A 115 0.25 -31.74 -41.08
N VAL A 116 0.33 -31.26 -42.32
CA VAL A 116 -0.69 -31.53 -43.33
C VAL A 116 -0.29 -32.81 -44.07
N PRO A 117 -1.10 -33.89 -44.03
CA PRO A 117 -0.77 -35.11 -44.75
C PRO A 117 -0.78 -34.84 -46.25
N VAL A 118 0.35 -35.11 -46.91
CA VAL A 118 0.49 -34.99 -48.36
C VAL A 118 -0.14 -36.23 -48.98
N LYS A 119 -1.20 -36.05 -49.77
CA LYS A 119 -1.76 -37.13 -50.58
C LYS A 119 -0.75 -37.47 -51.67
N SER A 120 -0.05 -38.61 -51.58
CA SER A 120 0.77 -39.09 -52.71
C SER A 120 -0.17 -39.32 -53.88
N LEU A 121 0.08 -38.61 -54.98
CA LEU A 121 -0.55 -38.89 -56.25
C LEU A 121 0.27 -40.02 -56.88
N GLU A 122 -0.06 -41.25 -56.49
CA GLU A 122 0.32 -42.44 -57.24
C GLU A 122 -0.64 -42.57 -58.43
N GLU A 123 -0.06 -42.80 -59.61
CA GLU A 123 -0.62 -42.67 -60.98
C GLU A 123 -1.93 -43.43 -61.25
#